data_AF-A0A1W9X7C5-F1
#
_entry.id   AF-A0A1W9X7C5-F1
#
_cell.length_a   1.000
_cell.length_b   1.000
_cell.length_c   1.000
_cell.angle_alpha   90.00
_cell.angle_beta   90.00
_cell.angle_gamma   90.00
#
_symmetry.space_group_name_H-M   'P 1'
#
loop_
_entity.id
_entity.type
_entity.pdbx_description
1 polymer ?
#
loop_
_entity_poly.entity_id
_entity_poly.type
_entity_poly.pdbx_seq_one_letter_code
_entity_poly.pdbx_strand_id
1 'polypeptide(L)'
;MINLVLIGLFGGFYIVPLNAMIQKRTHPHTRARVIAANNILNALLMVISALATVGMLSVGFSIPQIFLSLGVLSAVVTAMLFLLLPEFGERFIAWLQLKGERRKG
;
A
#
# COMPACT_ATOMS: atom_id res chain seq x y z
N MET A 1 -3.30 12.35 18.57
CA MET A 1 -1.97 12.56 17.94
C MET A 1 -1.33 11.26 17.49
N ILE A 2 -1.26 10.22 18.33
CA ILE A 2 -0.66 8.92 17.97
C ILE A 2 -1.24 8.31 16.67
N ASN A 3 -2.56 8.38 16.44
CA ASN A 3 -3.20 7.81 15.24
C ASN A 3 -2.67 8.42 13.93
N LEU A 4 -2.50 9.74 13.89
CA LEU A 4 -2.00 10.44 12.71
C LEU A 4 -0.52 10.14 12.47
N VAL A 5 0.27 10.01 13.56
CA VAL A 5 1.67 9.59 13.48
C VAL A 5 1.77 8.18 12.91
N LEU A 6 0.95 7.24 13.38
CA LEU A 6 0.95 5.86 12.89
C LEU A 6 0.50 5.79 11.42
N ILE A 7 -0.54 6.54 11.03
CA ILE A 7 -0.97 6.63 9.63
C ILE A 7 0.17 7.17 8.75
N GLY A 8 0.84 8.24 9.17
CA GLY A 8 1.97 8.80 8.43
C GLY A 8 3.17 7.85 8.34
N LEU A 9 3.52 7.18 9.45
CA LEU A 9 4.64 6.24 9.52
C LEU A 9 4.40 5.03 8.61
N PHE A 10 3.26 4.34 8.77
CA PHE A 10 2.95 3.16 7.98
C PHE A 10 2.62 3.52 6.52
N GLY A 11 2.00 4.67 6.28
CA GLY A 11 1.80 5.21 4.94
C GLY A 11 3.14 5.42 4.22
N GLY A 12 4.13 6.01 4.91
CA GLY A 12 5.49 6.18 4.41
C GLY A 12 6.20 4.85 4.13
N PHE A 13 6.12 3.89 5.07
CA PHE A 13 6.71 2.56 4.93
C PHE A 13 6.12 1.76 3.76
N TYR A 14 4.89 2.05 3.37
CA TYR A 14 4.27 1.46 2.19
C TYR A 14 4.65 2.20 0.89
N ILE A 15 4.40 3.51 0.82
CA ILE A 15 4.44 4.25 -0.44
C ILE A 15 5.86 4.47 -0.98
N VAL A 16 6.85 4.64 -0.10
CA VAL A 16 8.24 4.92 -0.50
C VAL A 16 8.89 3.69 -1.18
N PRO A 17 8.90 2.49 -0.56
CA PRO A 17 9.48 1.31 -1.20
C PRO A 17 8.73 0.88 -2.47
N LEU A 18 7.41 1.05 -2.49
CA LEU A 18 6.59 0.75 -3.67
C LEU A 18 7.00 1.61 -4.87
N ASN A 19 7.07 2.93 -4.69
CA ASN A 19 7.48 3.84 -5.75
C ASN A 19 8.95 3.61 -6.15
N ALA A 20 9.83 3.29 -5.20
CA ALA A 20 11.22 2.92 -5.50
C ALA A 20 11.28 1.63 -6.35
N MET A 21 10.45 0.63 -6.06
CA MET A 21 10.38 -0.61 -6.82
C MET A 21 9.90 -0.35 -8.26
N ILE A 22 8.84 0.45 -8.43
CA ILE A 22 8.33 0.84 -9.76
C ILE A 22 9.44 1.54 -10.56
N GLN A 23 10.13 2.50 -9.95
CA GLN A 23 11.23 3.22 -10.59
C GLN A 23 12.39 2.30 -10.98
N LYS A 24 12.75 1.34 -10.13
CA LYS A 24 13.81 0.35 -10.39
C LYS A 24 13.47 -0.58 -11.55
N ARG A 25 12.20 -0.99 -11.67
CA ARG A 25 11.73 -1.88 -12.75
C ARG A 25 11.46 -1.15 -14.08
N THR A 26 11.45 0.19 -14.07
CA THR A 26 11.16 0.99 -15.25
C THR A 26 12.44 1.48 -15.93
N HIS A 27 12.50 1.32 -17.26
CA HIS A 27 13.61 1.83 -18.07
C HIS A 27 13.79 3.35 -17.89
N PRO A 28 15.03 3.87 -17.81
CA PRO A 28 15.28 5.29 -17.56
C PRO A 28 14.54 6.23 -18.53
N HIS A 29 14.50 5.88 -19.82
CA HIS A 29 13.85 6.68 -20.86
C HIS A 29 12.32 6.78 -20.73
N THR A 30 11.66 5.82 -20.07
CA THR A 30 10.19 5.81 -19.90
C THR A 30 9.75 6.09 -18.46
N ARG A 31 10.69 6.20 -17.51
CA ARG A 31 10.41 6.36 -16.07
C ARG A 31 9.52 7.56 -15.79
N ALA A 32 9.80 8.71 -16.38
CA ALA A 32 8.98 9.92 -16.19
C ALA A 32 7.53 9.70 -16.61
N ARG A 33 7.29 9.03 -17.75
CA ARG A 33 5.94 8.71 -18.24
C ARG A 33 5.22 7.73 -17.31
N VAL A 34 5.92 6.72 -16.79
CA VAL A 34 5.34 5.77 -15.83
C VAL A 34 4.97 6.46 -14.51
N ILE A 35 5.81 7.35 -14.00
CA ILE A 35 5.49 8.12 -12.79
C ILE A 35 4.32 9.08 -13.03
N ALA A 36 4.26 9.73 -14.20
CA ALA A 36 3.11 10.56 -14.57
C ALA A 36 1.82 9.74 -14.62
N ALA A 37 1.84 8.56 -15.24
CA ALA A 37 0.69 7.65 -15.25
C ALA A 37 0.29 7.20 -13.83
N ASN A 38 1.27 6.90 -12.97
CA ASN A 38 1.02 6.55 -11.57
C ASN A 38 0.33 7.69 -10.80
N ASN A 39 0.75 8.93 -11.01
CA ASN A 39 0.12 10.08 -10.38
C ASN A 39 -1.32 10.31 -10.88
N ILE A 40 -1.58 10.13 -12.18
CA ILE A 40 -2.94 10.20 -12.74
C ILE A 40 -3.83 9.13 -12.10
N LEU A 41 -3.34 7.89 -12.00
CA LEU A 41 -4.07 6.79 -11.35
C LEU A 41 -4.34 7.10 -9.87
N ASN A 42 -3.35 7.61 -9.13
CA ASN A 42 -3.54 8.01 -7.74
C ASN A 42 -4.60 9.10 -7.61
N ALA A 43 -4.59 10.12 -8.48
CA ALA A 43 -5.61 11.17 -8.47
C ALA A 43 -7.01 10.63 -8.77
N LEU A 44 -7.14 9.74 -9.76
CA LEU A 44 -8.40 9.08 -10.09
C LEU A 44 -8.92 8.26 -8.90
N LEU A 45 -8.06 7.48 -8.25
CA LEU A 45 -8.41 6.70 -7.07
C LEU A 45 -8.78 7.58 -5.88
N MET A 46 -8.17 8.75 -5.72
CA MET A 46 -8.58 9.73 -4.69
C MET A 46 -10.00 10.25 -4.94
N VAL A 47 -10.37 10.54 -6.19
CA VAL A 47 -11.74 10.96 -6.53
C VAL A 47 -12.74 9.83 -6.25
N ILE A 48 -12.44 8.61 -6.70
CA ILE A 48 -13.31 7.44 -6.45
C ILE A 48 -13.46 7.20 -4.94
N SER A 49 -12.37 7.27 -4.17
CA SER A 49 -12.37 7.11 -2.72
C SER A 49 -13.20 8.18 -2.02
N ALA A 50 -13.10 9.45 -2.46
CA ALA A 50 -13.91 10.53 -1.94
C ALA A 50 -15.41 10.29 -2.20
N LEU A 51 -15.78 9.89 -3.42
CA LEU A 51 -17.16 9.57 -3.77
C LEU A 51 -17.69 8.37 -2.95
N ALA A 52 -16.90 7.32 -2.80
CA ALA A 52 -17.25 6.17 -1.97
C ALA A 52 -17.44 6.58 -0.50
N THR A 53 -16.54 7.39 0.04
CA THR A 53 -16.62 7.92 1.41
C THR A 53 -17.89 8.76 1.62
N VAL A 54 -18.22 9.64 0.67
CA VAL A 54 -19.47 10.42 0.69
C VAL A 54 -20.69 9.49 0.67
N GLY A 55 -20.67 8.43 -0.15
CA GLY A 55 -21.74 7.42 -0.18
C GLY A 55 -21.87 6.63 1.13
N MET A 56 -20.75 6.31 1.80
CA MET A 56 -20.78 5.64 3.11
C MET A 56 -21.35 6.56 4.19
N LEU A 57 -20.96 7.83 4.19
CA LEU A 57 -21.50 8.83 5.12
C LEU A 57 -23.00 9.05 4.91
N SER A 58 -23.49 9.05 3.67
CA SER A 58 -24.91 9.26 3.37
C SER A 58 -25.81 8.13 3.87
N VAL A 59 -25.29 6.90 3.98
CA VAL A 59 -25.99 5.75 4.57
C VAL A 59 -25.72 5.59 6.07
N GLY A 60 -25.08 6.58 6.71
CA GLY A 60 -24.95 6.68 8.17
C GLY A 60 -23.69 6.06 8.77
N PHE A 61 -22.67 5.72 7.97
CA PHE A 61 -21.40 5.25 8.53
C PHE A 61 -20.70 6.37 9.31
N SER A 62 -20.17 6.03 10.47
CA SER A 62 -19.27 6.90 11.23
C SER A 62 -17.85 6.88 10.67
N ILE A 63 -17.06 7.92 10.95
CA ILE A 63 -15.64 8.01 10.53
C ILE A 63 -14.84 6.75 10.94
N PRO A 64 -14.93 6.23 12.18
CA PRO A 64 -14.23 4.99 12.54
C PRO A 64 -14.65 3.77 11.71
N GLN A 65 -15.92 3.64 11.32
CA GLN A 65 -16.39 2.54 10.47
C GLN A 65 -15.84 2.64 9.04
N ILE A 66 -15.61 3.85 8.53
CA ILE A 66 -14.94 4.07 7.23
C ILE A 66 -13.47 3.68 7.32
N PHE A 67 -12.76 4.02 8.40
CA PHE A 67 -11.39 3.54 8.59
C PHE A 67 -11.33 2.01 8.77
N LEU A 68 -12.31 1.42 9.46
CA LEU A 68 -12.42 -0.02 9.62
C LEU A 68 -12.64 -0.72 8.28
N SER A 69 -13.54 -0.22 7.43
CA SER A 69 -13.78 -0.80 6.10
C SER A 69 -12.53 -0.71 5.23
N LEU A 70 -11.81 0.41 5.25
CA LEU A 70 -10.53 0.56 4.57
C LEU A 70 -9.48 -0.43 5.09
N GLY A 71 -9.42 -0.64 6.41
CA GLY A 71 -8.52 -1.62 7.04
C GLY A 71 -8.83 -3.05 6.62
N VAL A 72 -10.11 -3.45 6.63
CA VAL A 72 -10.56 -4.78 6.18
C VAL A 72 -10.27 -4.97 4.70
N LEU A 73 -10.60 -4.01 3.85
CA LEU A 73 -10.32 -4.08 2.41
C LEU A 73 -8.81 -4.21 2.14
N SER A 74 -7.98 -3.45 2.86
CA SER A 74 -6.52 -3.54 2.75
C SER A 74 -5.99 -4.90 3.18
N ALA A 75 -6.55 -5.50 4.24
CA ALA A 75 -6.19 -6.83 4.70
C ALA A 75 -6.58 -7.90 3.66
N VAL A 76 -7.78 -7.79 3.06
CA VAL A 76 -8.23 -8.70 2.00
C VAL A 76 -7.32 -8.61 0.77
N VAL A 77 -7.02 -7.40 0.29
CA VAL A 77 -6.11 -7.21 -0.85
C VAL A 77 -4.71 -7.74 -0.54
N THR A 78 -4.21 -7.52 0.68
CA THR A 78 -2.93 -8.07 1.11
C THR A 78 -2.93 -9.59 1.09
N ALA A 79 -3.97 -10.23 1.65
CA ALA A 79 -4.10 -11.68 1.60
C ALA A 79 -4.16 -12.20 0.16
N MET A 80 -4.92 -11.54 -0.72
CA MET A 80 -4.97 -11.88 -2.15
C MET A 80 -3.59 -11.77 -2.81
N LEU A 81 -2.81 -10.72 -2.54
CA LEU A 81 -1.46 -10.57 -3.08
C LEU A 81 -0.53 -11.71 -2.63
N PHE A 82 -0.59 -12.12 -1.35
CA PHE A 82 0.22 -13.22 -0.84
C PHE A 82 -0.16 -14.58 -1.45
N LEU A 83 -1.44 -14.78 -1.77
CA LEU A 83 -1.93 -16.01 -2.41
C LEU A 83 -1.63 -16.05 -3.90
N LEU A 84 -1.74 -14.93 -4.61
CA LEU A 84 -1.58 -14.84 -6.06
C LEU A 84 -0.13 -14.65 -6.51
N LEU A 85 0.69 -13.98 -5.71
CA LEU A 85 2.11 -13.74 -5.99
C LEU A 85 2.95 -14.44 -4.92
N PRO A 86 3.32 -15.72 -5.13
CA PRO A 86 4.11 -16.49 -4.16
C PRO A 86 5.45 -15.84 -3.84
N GLU A 87 5.97 -15.04 -4.77
CA GLU A 87 7.17 -14.19 -4.64
C GLU A 87 7.13 -13.29 -3.40
N PHE A 88 5.95 -12.77 -2.99
CA PHE A 88 5.85 -11.97 -1.77
C PHE A 88 6.03 -12.84 -0.52
N GLY A 89 5.42 -14.02 -0.49
CA GLY A 89 5.60 -15.00 0.58
C GLY A 89 7.06 -15.46 0.68
N GLU A 90 7.66 -15.84 -0.45
CA GLU A 90 9.06 -16.26 -0.54
C GLU A 90 10.03 -15.17 -0.08
N ARG A 91 9.86 -13.92 -0.55
CA ARG A 91 10.71 -12.79 -0.12
C ARG A 91 10.53 -12.45 1.34
N PHE A 92 9.30 -12.58 1.87
CA PHE A 92 9.03 -12.35 3.28
C PHE A 92 9.70 -13.41 4.17
N ILE A 93 9.61 -14.68 3.78
CA ILE A 93 10.29 -15.79 4.48
C ILE A 93 11.81 -15.65 4.38
N ALA A 94 12.35 -15.35 3.20
CA ALA A 94 13.77 -15.13 3.01
C ALA A 94 14.29 -13.96 3.86
N TRP A 95 13.52 -12.88 3.99
CA TRP A 95 13.85 -11.77 4.90
C TRP A 95 13.86 -12.21 6.37
N LEU A 96 12.91 -13.04 6.81
CA LEU A 96 12.89 -13.60 8.17
C LEU A 96 14.13 -14.49 8.43
N GLN A 97 14.53 -15.30 7.45
CA GLN A 97 15.68 -16.21 7.54
C GLN A 97 17.03 -15.46 7.53
N LEU A 98 17.18 -14.44 6.68
CA LEU A 98 18.37 -13.57 6.66
C LEU A 98 18.59 -12.82 7.99
N LYS A 99 17.52 -12.61 8.76
CA LYS A 99 17.60 -12.04 10.12
C LYS A 99 18.12 -13.05 11.15
N GLY A 100 18.03 -14.35 10.87
CA GLY A 100 18.59 -15.44 11.66
C GLY A 100 20.09 -15.67 11.43
N GLU A 101 20.58 -15.48 10.21
CA GLU A 101 22.01 -15.68 9.88
C GLU A 101 22.91 -14.52 10.33
N ARG A 102 22.43 -13.26 10.24
CA ARG A 102 23.17 -12.08 10.75
C ARG A 102 23.31 -12.02 12.27
N ARG A 103 22.76 -12.98 13.01
CA ARG A 103 22.89 -13.10 14.47
C ARG A 103 23.90 -14.18 14.90
N LYS A 104 24.50 -14.90 13.94
CA LYS A 104 25.50 -15.96 14.17
C LYS A 104 26.91 -15.62 13.65
N GLY A 105 27.12 -14.41 13.11
CA GLY A 105 28.42 -13.91 12.66
C GLY A 105 28.95 -12.83 13.58
#